data_AF-A0A482RCR1-F1
#
_entry.id   AF-A0A482RCR1-F1
#
_cell.length_a   1.000
_cell.length_b   1.000
_cell.length_c   1.000
_cell.angle_alpha   90.00
_cell.angle_beta   90.00
_cell.angle_gamma   90.00
#
_symmetry.space_group_name_H-M   'P 1'
#
loop_
_entity.id
_entity.type
_entity.pdbx_description
1 polymer ?
#
loop_
_entity_poly.entity_id
_entity_poly.type
_entity_poly.pdbx_seq_one_letter_code
_entity_poly.pdbx_strand_id
1 'polypeptide(L)'
;MSPAGAGPLLTQPPTPSAAVLDAACVSAFVRAGYGSTFLPSSNPVTGRKRWILSLTPGGVVVIDDCAVAAVARGKSLFPSGVVSVAGQFDSQDAVSIQDARGQEIARALANYSSDDMQRVAGKDTKDLVEVLGYLGPEEAADHDNIVLLVVETPSASA
;
A
#
# COMPACT_ATOMS: atom_id res chain seq x y z
N MET A 1 -62.52 -8.66 27.36
CA MET A 1 -61.43 -9.65 27.17
C MET A 1 -61.40 -10.08 25.71
N SER A 2 -60.41 -9.62 24.96
CA SER A 2 -60.04 -10.09 23.61
C SER A 2 -58.56 -9.75 23.45
N PRO A 3 -57.65 -10.72 23.22
CA PRO A 3 -56.26 -10.42 22.97
C PRO A 3 -56.08 -10.06 21.48
N ALA A 4 -55.54 -8.85 21.23
CA ALA A 4 -55.12 -8.42 19.90
C ALA A 4 -53.88 -9.23 19.47
N GLY A 5 -53.93 -9.73 18.24
CA GLY A 5 -52.97 -10.69 17.68
C GLY A 5 -51.54 -10.17 17.53
N ALA A 6 -50.60 -11.07 17.80
CA ALA A 6 -49.20 -10.93 17.43
C ALA A 6 -49.08 -11.01 15.89
N GLY A 7 -48.67 -9.91 15.26
CA GLY A 7 -48.29 -9.90 13.85
C GLY A 7 -47.04 -10.77 13.60
N PRO A 8 -46.85 -11.30 12.39
CA PRO A 8 -45.75 -12.20 12.08
C PRO A 8 -44.41 -11.47 12.21
N LEU A 9 -43.51 -12.07 12.99
CA LEU A 9 -42.12 -11.65 13.13
C LEU A 9 -41.50 -11.62 11.73
N LEU A 10 -41.09 -10.43 11.27
CA LEU A 10 -40.30 -10.28 10.06
C LEU A 10 -39.05 -11.16 10.21
N THR A 11 -39.04 -12.31 9.52
CA THR A 11 -37.87 -13.16 9.40
C THR A 11 -36.80 -12.33 8.71
N GLN A 12 -35.78 -11.93 9.46
CA GLN A 12 -34.61 -11.31 8.84
C GLN A 12 -34.03 -12.31 7.83
N PRO A 13 -33.61 -11.85 6.64
CA PRO A 13 -32.93 -12.73 5.70
C PRO A 13 -31.70 -13.34 6.39
N PRO A 14 -31.34 -14.60 6.08
CA PRO A 14 -30.13 -15.19 6.62
C PRO A 14 -28.96 -14.27 6.28
N THR A 15 -28.17 -13.92 7.28
CA THR A 15 -26.84 -13.36 7.05
C THR A 15 -26.11 -14.29 6.09
N PRO A 16 -25.53 -13.80 4.98
CA PRO A 16 -24.68 -14.66 4.17
C PRO A 16 -23.47 -15.02 5.03
N SER A 17 -23.52 -16.21 5.63
CA SER A 17 -22.31 -16.94 6.01
C SER A 17 -21.42 -16.93 4.77
N ALA A 18 -20.18 -16.48 4.92
CA ALA A 18 -19.22 -16.39 3.82
C ALA A 18 -19.15 -17.75 3.13
N ALA A 19 -19.92 -17.92 2.05
CA ALA A 19 -19.87 -19.07 1.20
C ALA A 19 -18.52 -18.96 0.51
N VAL A 20 -17.55 -19.71 1.04
CA VAL A 20 -16.37 -20.07 0.29
C VAL A 20 -16.91 -20.81 -0.93
N LEU A 21 -17.00 -20.12 -2.07
CA LEU A 21 -17.42 -20.73 -3.32
C LEU A 21 -16.46 -21.90 -3.59
N ASP A 22 -17.01 -23.10 -3.68
CA ASP A 22 -16.25 -24.29 -4.05
C ASP A 22 -15.61 -24.08 -5.44
N ALA A 23 -14.41 -24.62 -5.65
CA ALA A 23 -13.64 -24.45 -6.89
C ALA A 23 -14.42 -24.92 -8.14
N ALA A 24 -15.32 -25.89 -7.96
CA ALA A 24 -16.22 -26.36 -9.01
C ALA A 24 -17.25 -25.30 -9.44
N CYS A 25 -17.73 -24.48 -8.51
CA CYS A 25 -18.71 -23.42 -8.80
C CYS A 25 -18.06 -22.26 -9.58
N VAL A 26 -16.85 -21.88 -9.19
CA VAL A 26 -16.06 -20.85 -9.90
C VAL A 26 -15.75 -21.29 -11.33
N SER A 27 -15.33 -22.53 -11.53
CA SER A 27 -15.02 -23.06 -12.87
C SER A 27 -16.26 -23.18 -13.77
N ALA A 28 -17.44 -23.46 -13.22
CA ALA A 28 -18.70 -23.45 -13.96
C ALA A 28 -19.07 -22.03 -14.45
N PHE A 29 -18.89 -21.02 -13.59
CA PHE A 29 -19.17 -19.62 -13.94
C PHE A 29 -18.19 -19.09 -15.00
N VAL A 30 -16.89 -19.38 -14.85
CA VAL A 30 -15.85 -19.03 -15.84
C VAL A 30 -16.14 -19.66 -17.21
N ARG A 31 -16.55 -20.93 -17.25
CA ARG A 31 -16.85 -21.63 -18.50
C ARG A 31 -18.13 -21.13 -19.19
N ALA A 32 -19.06 -20.54 -18.45
CA ALA A 32 -20.31 -20.04 -18.99
C ALA A 32 -20.15 -18.72 -19.77
N GLY A 33 -19.02 -18.02 -19.62
CA GLY A 33 -18.68 -16.83 -20.43
C GLY A 33 -19.55 -15.60 -20.18
N TYR A 34 -20.35 -15.59 -19.11
CA TYR A 34 -21.13 -14.42 -18.72
C TYR A 34 -20.32 -13.52 -17.78
N GLY A 35 -20.10 -12.28 -18.19
CA GLY A 35 -19.37 -11.28 -17.40
C GLY A 35 -17.84 -11.43 -17.47
N SER A 36 -17.14 -10.75 -16.57
CA SER A 36 -15.68 -10.80 -16.45
C SER A 36 -15.29 -11.46 -15.13
N THR A 37 -14.52 -12.55 -15.18
CA THR A 37 -13.98 -13.20 -13.98
C THR A 37 -12.56 -12.73 -13.72
N PHE A 38 -12.30 -12.23 -12.51
CA PHE A 38 -10.96 -11.91 -12.03
C PHE A 38 -10.48 -13.06 -11.15
N LEU A 39 -9.47 -13.80 -11.63
CA LEU A 39 -8.85 -14.87 -10.86
C LEU A 39 -7.92 -14.28 -9.79
N PRO A 40 -7.80 -14.92 -8.62
CA PRO A 40 -6.85 -14.48 -7.59
C PRO A 40 -5.42 -14.55 -8.12
N SER A 41 -4.58 -13.59 -7.71
CA SER A 41 -3.15 -13.63 -7.99
C SER A 41 -2.52 -14.90 -7.39
N SER A 42 -1.56 -15.50 -8.10
CA SER A 42 -0.75 -16.61 -7.60
C SER A 42 0.12 -16.22 -6.40
N ASN A 43 0.42 -14.94 -6.24
CA ASN A 43 1.13 -14.39 -5.09
C ASN A 43 0.37 -13.18 -4.53
N PRO A 44 -0.67 -13.40 -3.70
CA PRO A 44 -1.47 -12.31 -3.16
C PRO A 44 -0.67 -11.53 -2.10
N VAL A 45 -0.84 -10.21 -2.10
CA VAL A 45 -0.36 -9.39 -0.99
C VAL A 45 -1.22 -9.71 0.24
N THR A 46 -0.60 -10.25 1.30
CA THR A 46 -1.30 -10.68 2.51
C THR A 46 -0.86 -9.89 3.75
N GLY A 47 -1.62 -10.01 4.83
CA GLY A 47 -1.27 -9.47 6.14
C GLY A 47 -0.98 -7.98 6.15
N ARG A 48 0.16 -7.60 6.74
CA ARG A 48 0.57 -6.21 6.96
C ARG A 48 0.65 -5.40 5.66
N LYS A 49 1.21 -5.96 4.59
CA LYS A 49 1.32 -5.26 3.30
C LYS A 49 -0.05 -4.96 2.69
N ARG A 50 -1.03 -5.86 2.87
CA ARG A 50 -2.42 -5.60 2.45
C ARG A 50 -3.07 -4.48 3.25
N TRP A 51 -2.78 -4.41 4.55
CA TRP A 51 -3.25 -3.32 5.40
C TRP A 51 -2.66 -1.96 4.95
N ILE A 52 -1.36 -1.89 4.64
CA ILE A 52 -0.73 -0.66 4.11
C ILE A 52 -1.43 -0.18 2.83
N LEU A 53 -1.77 -1.09 1.91
CA LEU A 53 -2.53 -0.76 0.70
C LEU A 53 -3.94 -0.25 0.96
N SER A 54 -4.54 -0.60 2.10
CA SER A 54 -5.88 -0.12 2.48
C SER A 54 -5.87 1.29 3.09
N LEU A 55 -4.70 1.79 3.50
CA LEU A 55 -4.56 3.13 4.07
C LEU A 55 -4.60 4.19 2.96
N THR A 56 -5.25 5.30 3.26
CA THR A 56 -5.23 6.50 2.41
C THR A 56 -3.89 7.21 2.59
N PRO A 57 -3.11 7.44 1.52
CA PRO A 57 -1.83 8.14 1.64
C PRO A 57 -2.06 9.62 2.02
N GLY A 58 -1.37 10.09 3.07
CA GLY A 58 -1.41 11.48 3.55
C GLY A 58 -0.50 12.42 2.75
N GLY A 59 0.47 11.86 2.03
CA GLY A 59 1.38 12.63 1.18
C GLY A 59 2.07 11.80 0.11
N VAL A 60 2.96 12.47 -0.62
CA VAL A 60 3.72 11.96 -1.74
C VAL A 60 5.21 12.16 -1.47
N VAL A 61 6.00 11.13 -1.70
CA VAL A 61 7.46 11.14 -1.65
C VAL A 61 7.96 10.81 -3.05
N VAL A 62 8.60 11.78 -3.70
CA VAL A 62 9.22 11.60 -5.02
C VAL A 62 10.65 11.13 -4.80
N ILE A 63 11.04 10.07 -5.49
CA ILE A 63 12.35 9.45 -5.35
C ILE A 63 13.14 9.45 -6.67
N ASP A 64 14.46 9.34 -6.58
CA ASP A 64 15.34 9.26 -7.74
C ASP A 64 15.32 7.86 -8.40
N ASP A 65 15.84 7.76 -9.62
CA ASP A 65 15.85 6.51 -10.40
C ASP A 65 16.62 5.36 -9.71
N CYS A 66 17.65 5.68 -8.93
CA CYS A 66 18.44 4.69 -8.19
C CYS A 66 17.62 4.10 -7.04
N ALA A 67 16.88 4.94 -6.32
CA ALA A 67 15.96 4.56 -5.28
C ALA A 67 14.76 3.80 -5.84
N VAL A 68 14.22 4.17 -7.01
CA VAL A 68 13.19 3.39 -7.73
C VAL A 68 13.70 1.97 -7.97
N ALA A 69 14.91 1.81 -8.51
CA ALA A 69 15.49 0.50 -8.76
C ALA A 69 15.73 -0.30 -7.47
N ALA A 70 16.10 0.34 -6.37
CA ALA A 70 16.29 -0.29 -5.07
C ALA A 70 14.97 -0.78 -4.46
N VAL A 71 13.95 0.09 -4.45
CA VAL A 71 12.60 -0.23 -3.97
C VAL A 71 11.97 -1.35 -4.79
N ALA A 72 12.14 -1.34 -6.12
CA ALA A 72 11.69 -2.42 -6.99
C ALA A 72 12.35 -3.78 -6.68
N ARG A 73 13.56 -3.79 -6.12
CA ARG A 73 14.27 -4.99 -5.65
C ARG A 73 13.93 -5.37 -4.21
N GLY A 74 12.99 -4.68 -3.56
CA GLY A 74 12.59 -4.93 -2.18
C GLY A 74 13.61 -4.43 -1.15
N LYS A 75 14.33 -3.34 -1.44
CA LYS A 75 15.21 -2.66 -0.47
C LYS A 75 14.47 -1.51 0.21
N SER A 76 14.98 -1.11 1.38
CA SER A 76 14.50 0.06 2.11
C SER A 76 14.80 1.34 1.34
N LEU A 77 13.97 2.35 1.57
CA LEU A 77 14.17 3.69 1.02
C LEU A 77 14.99 4.52 2.01
N PHE A 78 16.13 5.03 1.58
CA PHE A 78 16.96 5.95 2.36
C PHE A 78 16.67 7.42 2.02
N PRO A 79 16.91 8.36 2.96
CA PRO A 79 16.71 9.79 2.71
C PRO A 79 17.51 10.32 1.51
N SER A 80 18.69 9.76 1.24
CA SER A 80 19.54 10.12 0.10
C SER A 80 18.84 9.93 -1.26
N GLY A 81 17.89 9.01 -1.36
CA GLY A 81 17.11 8.75 -2.56
C GLY A 81 15.82 9.56 -2.69
N VAL A 82 15.50 10.41 -1.71
CA VAL A 82 14.30 11.27 -1.71
C VAL A 82 14.61 12.60 -2.40
N VAL A 83 13.84 12.92 -3.44
CA VAL A 83 13.98 14.14 -4.25
C VAL A 83 13.08 15.26 -3.74
N SER A 84 11.82 14.94 -3.44
CA SER A 84 10.88 15.91 -2.89
C SER A 84 9.77 15.23 -2.10
N VAL A 85 9.11 16.02 -1.24
CA VAL A 85 8.02 15.57 -0.37
C VAL A 85 6.87 16.56 -0.50
N ALA A 86 5.66 16.06 -0.68
CA ALA A 86 4.44 16.86 -0.78
C ALA A 86 3.33 16.29 0.11
N GLY A 87 2.43 17.15 0.56
CA GLY A 87 1.39 16.78 1.54
C GLY A 87 1.88 16.88 2.99
N GLN A 88 1.00 16.53 3.92
CA GLN A 88 1.27 16.55 5.36
C GLN A 88 1.01 15.15 5.91
N PHE A 89 2.01 14.60 6.61
CA PHE A 89 1.92 13.28 7.22
C PHE A 89 2.87 13.19 8.41
N ASP A 90 2.54 12.32 9.35
CA ASP A 90 3.39 12.03 10.50
C ASP A 90 4.19 10.74 10.31
N SER A 91 5.07 10.45 11.27
CA SER A 91 5.74 9.15 11.30
C SER A 91 4.69 8.02 11.42
N GLN A 92 4.93 6.94 10.68
CA GLN A 92 4.07 5.77 10.52
C GLN A 92 2.79 6.00 9.71
N ASP A 93 2.61 7.17 9.10
CA ASP A 93 1.53 7.38 8.12
C ASP A 93 1.86 6.78 6.75
N ALA A 94 0.79 6.44 6.03
CA ALA A 94 0.90 5.98 4.66
C ALA A 94 1.28 7.12 3.71
N VAL A 95 2.24 6.87 2.84
CA VAL A 95 2.69 7.79 1.79
C VAL A 95 2.75 7.10 0.44
N SER A 96 2.46 7.86 -0.61
CA SER A 96 2.62 7.44 -1.99
C SER A 96 4.08 7.67 -2.42
N ILE A 97 4.74 6.64 -2.92
CA ILE A 97 6.10 6.76 -3.47
C ILE A 97 5.97 6.90 -4.99
N GLN A 98 6.48 8.01 -5.52
CA GLN A 98 6.42 8.33 -6.94
C GLN A 98 7.81 8.43 -7.56
N ASP A 99 7.91 8.09 -8.84
CA ASP A 99 9.09 8.41 -9.64
C ASP A 99 9.10 9.89 -10.05
N ALA A 100 10.17 10.32 -10.72
CA ALA A 100 10.29 11.69 -11.24
C ALA A 100 9.25 12.04 -12.33
N ARG A 101 8.51 11.05 -12.85
CA ARG A 101 7.44 11.22 -13.85
C ARG A 101 6.06 11.36 -13.19
N GLY A 102 5.99 11.25 -11.87
CA GLY A 102 4.74 11.30 -11.10
C GLY A 102 3.96 9.98 -11.11
N GLN A 103 4.57 8.86 -11.53
CA GLN A 103 3.96 7.55 -11.46
C GLN A 103 4.12 6.99 -10.04
N GLU A 104 3.01 6.62 -9.40
CA GLU A 104 3.02 5.92 -8.11
C GLU A 104 3.55 4.49 -8.31
N ILE A 105 4.78 4.24 -7.85
CA ILE A 105 5.44 2.94 -7.95
C ILE A 105 5.14 2.05 -6.74
N ALA A 106 4.91 2.64 -5.58
CA ALA A 106 4.76 1.94 -4.32
C ALA A 106 3.98 2.77 -3.30
N ARG A 107 3.46 2.11 -2.27
CA ARG A 107 2.95 2.74 -1.05
C ARG A 107 3.77 2.29 0.13
N ALA A 108 4.04 3.18 1.06
CA ALA A 108 4.85 2.87 2.23
C ALA A 108 4.35 3.53 3.51
N LEU A 109 4.85 3.07 4.66
CA LEU A 109 4.76 3.84 5.90
C LEU A 109 6.05 4.66 6.07
N ALA A 110 5.90 5.96 6.26
CA ALA A 110 7.03 6.86 6.45
C ALA A 110 7.63 6.70 7.86
N ASN A 111 8.95 6.72 8.00
CA ASN A 111 9.60 6.74 9.32
C ASN A 111 9.68 8.15 9.91
N TYR A 112 9.57 9.18 9.07
CA TYR A 112 9.64 10.58 9.42
C TYR A 112 8.33 11.30 9.09
N SER A 113 8.05 12.39 9.80
CA SER A 113 7.00 13.34 9.39
C SER A 113 7.38 14.04 8.09
N SER A 114 6.43 14.70 7.44
CA SER A 114 6.68 15.48 6.22
C SER A 114 7.78 16.54 6.43
N ASP A 115 7.78 17.21 7.57
CA ASP A 115 8.72 18.30 7.88
C ASP A 115 10.15 17.76 8.05
N ASP A 116 10.31 16.67 8.79
CA ASP A 116 11.62 16.05 8.98
C ASP A 116 12.11 15.37 7.70
N MET A 117 11.20 14.71 6.95
CA MET A 117 11.54 14.09 5.68
C MET A 117 12.03 15.12 4.64
N GLN A 118 11.45 16.32 4.62
CA GLN A 118 11.94 17.43 3.79
C GLN A 118 13.34 17.88 4.19
N ARG A 119 13.65 17.91 5.49
CA ARG A 119 14.98 18.32 5.99
C ARG A 119 16.06 17.31 5.63
N VAL A 120 15.72 16.02 5.68
CA VAL A 120 16.68 14.93 5.40
C VAL A 120 16.71 14.46 3.94
N ALA A 121 15.83 14.98 3.09
CA ALA A 121 15.80 14.64 1.67
C ALA A 121 17.17 14.91 1.00
N GLY A 122 17.68 13.91 0.29
CA GLY A 122 18.98 13.97 -0.37
C GLY A 122 20.20 13.94 0.57
N LYS A 123 20.01 13.66 1.86
CA LYS A 123 21.11 13.56 2.85
C LYS A 123 21.57 12.13 3.07
N ASP A 124 22.85 11.97 3.37
CA ASP A 124 23.40 10.71 3.81
C ASP A 124 23.02 10.42 5.25
N THR A 125 22.94 9.13 5.60
CA THR A 125 22.58 8.65 6.93
C THR A 125 23.43 9.24 8.06
N LYS A 126 24.70 9.56 7.75
CA LYS A 126 25.66 10.14 8.71
C LYS A 126 25.31 11.57 9.12
N ASP A 127 24.63 12.31 8.25
CA ASP A 127 24.32 13.72 8.45
C ASP A 127 22.95 13.91 9.11
N LEU A 128 22.15 12.85 9.24
CA LEU A 128 20.78 12.91 9.77
C LEU A 128 20.73 13.49 11.19
N VAL A 129 21.67 13.09 12.06
CA VAL A 129 21.70 13.56 13.46
C VAL A 129 21.99 15.06 13.53
N GLU A 130 22.87 15.57 12.66
CA GLU A 130 23.18 17.00 12.59
C GLU A 130 21.98 17.80 12.08
N VAL A 131 21.29 17.28 11.07
CA VAL A 131 20.14 17.95 10.45
C VAL A 131 18.92 17.94 11.37
N LEU A 132 18.61 16.82 12.02
CA LEU A 132 17.41 16.64 12.84
C LEU A 132 17.61 17.07 14.29
N GLY A 133 18.83 16.99 14.81
CA GLY A 133 19.16 17.24 16.22
C GLY A 133 18.90 16.05 17.15
N TYR A 134 18.57 14.88 16.62
CA TYR A 134 18.37 13.64 17.37
C TYR A 134 18.73 12.40 16.53
N LEU A 135 18.90 11.27 17.19
CA LEU A 135 19.14 9.98 16.52
C LEU A 135 17.81 9.34 16.12
N GLY A 136 17.50 9.35 14.82
CA GLY A 136 16.32 8.73 14.22
C GLY A 136 16.64 7.45 13.42
N PRO A 137 15.62 6.82 12.80
CA PRO A 137 15.80 5.68 11.90
C PRO A 137 16.66 6.02 10.69
N GLU A 138 17.60 5.18 10.29
CA GLU A 138 18.47 5.48 9.14
C GLU A 138 17.71 5.56 7.80
N GLU A 139 16.58 4.87 7.74
CA GLU A 139 15.76 4.71 6.55
C GLU A 139 14.57 5.68 6.58
N ALA A 140 14.22 6.25 5.42
CA ALA A 140 12.99 7.01 5.24
C ALA A 140 11.75 6.08 5.27
N ALA A 141 11.86 4.86 4.75
CA ALA A 141 10.87 3.80 4.89
C ALA A 141 11.54 2.42 4.81
N ASP A 142 11.15 1.52 5.71
CA ASP A 142 11.64 0.14 5.78
C ASP A 142 11.02 -0.74 4.68
N HIS A 143 11.80 -1.68 4.11
CA HIS A 143 11.36 -2.55 3.02
C HIS A 143 10.12 -3.41 3.32
N ASP A 144 9.89 -3.80 4.58
CA ASP A 144 8.72 -4.56 5.00
C ASP A 144 7.48 -3.67 5.09
N ASN A 145 7.68 -2.36 5.25
CA ASN A 145 6.65 -1.34 5.20
C ASN A 145 6.48 -0.72 3.81
N ILE A 146 7.16 -1.23 2.77
CA ILE A 146 6.98 -0.81 1.37
C ILE A 146 6.22 -1.89 0.59
N VAL A 147 5.24 -1.45 -0.19
CA VAL A 147 4.41 -2.29 -1.05
C VAL A 147 4.42 -1.75 -2.47
N LEU A 148 4.96 -2.52 -3.41
CA LEU A 148 4.98 -2.18 -4.83
C LEU A 148 3.57 -2.24 -5.43
N LEU A 149 3.21 -1.24 -6.22
CA LEU A 149 1.91 -1.09 -6.88
C LEU A 149 2.01 -1.38 -8.38
N VAL A 150 3.08 -0.92 -9.01
CA VAL A 150 3.34 -1.13 -10.44
C VAL A 150 4.58 -1.99 -10.58
N VAL A 151 4.40 -3.19 -11.14
CA VAL A 151 5.50 -4.04 -11.61
C VAL A 151 5.56 -3.93 -13.12
N GLU A 152 5.90 -2.75 -13.63
CA GLU A 152 6.40 -2.68 -15.00
C GLU A 152 7.88 -3.01 -14.92
N THR A 153 8.20 -4.29 -15.11
CA THR A 153 9.56 -4.66 -15.49
C THR A 153 9.81 -3.94 -16.81
N PRO A 154 10.77 -2.99 -16.92
CA PRO A 154 11.14 -2.48 -18.22
C PRO A 154 11.58 -3.69 -19.05
N SER A 155 10.78 -4.05 -20.07
CA SER A 155 11.14 -5.14 -20.96
C SER A 155 12.46 -4.77 -21.59
N ALA A 156 13.52 -5.50 -21.23
CA ALA A 156 14.81 -5.40 -21.89
C ALA A 156 14.57 -5.66 -23.38
N SER A 157 14.54 -4.57 -24.14
CA SER A 157 14.50 -4.60 -25.60
C SER A 157 15.96 -4.62 -26.04
N ALA A 158 16.42 -5.79 -26.46
CA ALA A 158 17.68 -5.98 -27.18
C ALA A 158 17.39 -6.90 -28.38
#